data_AF-A0A9P0B8T0-F1
#
_entry.id   AF-A0A9P0B8T0-F1
#
_cell.length_a   1.000
_cell.length_b   1.000
_cell.length_c   1.000
_cell.angle_alpha   90.00
_cell.angle_beta   90.00
_cell.angle_gamma   90.00
#
_symmetry.space_group_name_H-M   'P 1'
#
loop_
_entity.id
_entity.type
_entity.pdbx_description
1 polymer ?
#
loop_
_entity_poly.entity_id
_entity_poly.type
_entity_poly.pdbx_seq_one_letter_code
_entity_poly.pdbx_strand_id
1 'polypeptide(L)'
;MDEEKTVNEDEFKKYCKDVATTKLWGGQLELKALSNILSCPIKVIQASGPPTIQGEGLDGPELILTYHRFLYRLGEHYNSTEQGGPKQDDDDEDEC
;
A
#
# COMPACT_ATOMS: atom_id res chain seq x y z
N MET A 1 0.24 1.48 -29.13
CA MET A 1 -0.29 0.15 -28.77
C MET A 1 0.78 -0.46 -27.90
N ASP A 2 0.57 -0.43 -26.58
CA ASP A 2 1.49 -1.10 -25.66
C ASP A 2 1.30 -2.60 -25.85
N GLU A 3 2.34 -3.29 -26.34
CA GLU A 3 2.34 -4.74 -26.46
C GLU A 3 2.23 -5.33 -25.06
N GLU A 4 1.18 -6.12 -24.81
CA GLU A 4 1.03 -6.92 -23.61
C GLU A 4 2.12 -8.01 -23.61
N LYS A 5 3.28 -7.67 -23.06
CA LYS A 5 4.41 -8.59 -22.92
C LYS A 5 4.04 -9.66 -21.89
N THR A 6 3.81 -10.88 -22.35
CA THR A 6 3.71 -12.06 -21.48
C THR A 6 5.04 -12.31 -20.80
N VAL A 7 5.04 -12.26 -19.46
CA VAL A 7 6.22 -12.58 -18.64
C VAL A 7 6.42 -14.09 -18.68
N ASN A 8 7.62 -14.54 -19.08
CA ASN A 8 7.93 -15.97 -19.08
C ASN A 8 8.33 -16.47 -17.68
N GLU A 9 8.44 -17.79 -17.50
CA GLU A 9 8.69 -18.40 -16.19
C GLU A 9 10.04 -17.97 -15.58
N ASP A 10 11.09 -17.81 -16.39
CA ASP A 10 12.41 -17.41 -15.93
C ASP A 10 12.44 -15.94 -15.48
N GLU A 11 11.77 -15.06 -16.21
CA GLU A 11 11.58 -13.65 -15.84
C GLU A 11 10.79 -13.53 -14.53
N PHE A 12 9.73 -14.33 -14.36
CA PHE A 12 8.94 -14.37 -13.13
C PHE A 12 9.78 -14.85 -11.94
N LYS A 13 10.52 -15.96 -12.08
CA LYS A 13 11.41 -16.47 -11.01
C LYS A 13 12.48 -15.46 -10.63
N LYS A 14 13.05 -14.78 -11.63
CA LYS A 14 14.02 -13.70 -11.40
C LYS A 14 13.38 -12.56 -10.60
N TYR A 15 12.19 -12.11 -10.99
CA TYR A 15 11.46 -11.06 -10.27
C TYR A 15 11.23 -11.44 -8.81
N CYS A 16 10.69 -12.63 -8.53
CA CYS A 16 10.47 -13.10 -7.16
C CYS A 16 11.77 -13.14 -6.34
N LYS A 17 12.87 -13.60 -6.95
CA LYS A 17 14.19 -13.60 -6.31
C LYS A 17 14.68 -12.19 -6.00
N ASP A 18 14.54 -11.27 -6.95
CA ASP A 18 15.01 -9.90 -6.77
C ASP A 18 14.19 -9.19 -5.68
N VAL A 19 12.86 -9.34 -5.67
CA VAL A 19 11.97 -8.81 -4.61
C VAL A 19 12.36 -9.38 -3.24
N ALA A 20 12.67 -10.67 -3.15
CA ALA A 20 12.99 -11.32 -1.87
C ALA A 20 14.38 -10.98 -1.33
N THR A 21 15.36 -10.71 -2.20
CA THR A 21 16.78 -10.65 -1.82
C THR A 21 17.41 -9.27 -1.94
N THR A 22 16.71 -8.30 -2.53
CA THR A 22 17.25 -6.96 -2.79
C THR A 22 16.42 -5.85 -2.15
N LYS A 23 16.80 -4.59 -2.38
CA LYS A 23 16.08 -3.38 -1.93
C LYS A 23 15.12 -2.84 -3.00
N LEU A 24 14.57 -3.72 -3.84
CA LEU A 24 13.54 -3.32 -4.80
C LEU A 24 12.32 -2.80 -4.05
N TRP A 25 11.75 -1.71 -4.55
CA TRP A 25 10.51 -1.15 -4.03
C TRP A 25 9.36 -2.01 -4.54
N GLY A 26 8.45 -2.38 -3.65
CA GLY A 26 7.21 -3.06 -4.00
C GLY A 26 6.08 -2.07 -4.30
N GLY A 27 4.98 -2.58 -4.85
CA GLY A 27 3.79 -1.79 -5.13
C GLY A 27 2.51 -2.60 -5.04
N GLN A 28 1.54 -2.29 -5.91
CA GLN A 28 0.22 -2.92 -5.88
C GLN A 28 0.26 -4.43 -6.10
N LEU A 29 1.17 -4.93 -6.95
CA LEU A 29 1.32 -6.36 -7.23
C LEU A 29 1.68 -7.14 -5.94
N GLU A 30 2.66 -6.65 -5.20
CA GLU A 30 3.12 -7.28 -3.95
C GLU A 30 2.04 -7.17 -2.87
N LEU A 31 1.37 -6.02 -2.75
CA LEU A 31 0.26 -5.86 -1.81
C LEU A 31 -0.90 -6.82 -2.09
N LYS A 32 -1.23 -7.05 -3.36
CA LYS A 32 -2.26 -8.03 -3.75
C LYS A 32 -1.83 -9.46 -3.43
N ALA A 33 -0.58 -9.81 -3.69
CA ALA A 33 -0.05 -11.13 -3.34
C ALA A 33 -0.08 -11.37 -1.81
N LEU A 34 0.34 -10.37 -1.02
CA LEU A 34 0.33 -10.43 0.44
C LEU A 34 -1.09 -10.52 1.00
N SER A 35 -2.00 -9.70 0.49
CA SER A 35 -3.41 -9.72 0.89
C SER A 35 -4.03 -11.11 0.73
N ASN A 36 -3.77 -11.76 -0.40
CA ASN A 36 -4.27 -13.11 -0.67
C ASN A 36 -3.67 -14.17 0.27
N ILE A 37 -2.35 -14.15 0.48
CA ILE A 37 -1.66 -15.14 1.33
C ILE A 37 -2.06 -14.98 2.80
N LEU A 38 -2.22 -13.74 3.26
CA LEU A 38 -2.60 -13.42 4.63
C LEU A 38 -4.12 -13.46 4.86
N SER A 39 -4.92 -13.69 3.81
CA SER A 39 -6.39 -13.64 3.85
C SER A 39 -6.91 -12.36 4.50
N CYS A 40 -6.27 -11.24 4.18
CA CYS A 40 -6.44 -9.96 4.86
C CYS A 40 -6.62 -8.85 3.81
N PRO A 41 -7.74 -8.12 3.81
CA PRO A 41 -7.90 -6.99 2.91
C PRO A 41 -6.90 -5.88 3.28
N ILE A 42 -6.27 -5.26 2.27
CA ILE A 42 -5.34 -4.14 2.45
C ILE A 42 -5.90 -2.91 1.75
N LYS A 43 -6.32 -1.92 2.53
CA LYS A 43 -6.81 -0.63 2.06
C LYS A 43 -5.65 0.37 1.98
N VAL A 44 -5.44 0.93 0.79
CA VAL A 44 -4.44 1.97 0.56
C VAL A 44 -5.15 3.30 0.37
N ILE A 45 -4.94 4.22 1.30
CA ILE A 45 -5.39 5.61 1.22
C ILE A 45 -4.34 6.42 0.47
N GLN A 46 -4.76 7.23 -0.49
CA GLN A 46 -3.88 8.05 -1.31
C GLN A 46 -4.38 9.49 -1.36
N ALA A 47 -3.48 10.45 -1.58
CA ALA A 47 -3.82 11.87 -1.61
C ALA A 47 -4.74 12.26 -2.77
N SER A 48 -4.70 11.52 -3.88
CA SER A 48 -5.49 11.79 -5.08
C SER A 48 -6.26 10.55 -5.49
N GLY A 49 -7.57 10.70 -5.68
CA GLY A 49 -8.46 9.60 -6.06
C GLY A 49 -8.96 8.76 -4.89
N PRO A 50 -9.84 7.78 -5.16
CA PRO A 50 -10.41 6.93 -4.12
C PRO A 50 -9.36 5.99 -3.54
N PRO A 51 -9.53 5.52 -2.29
CA PRO A 51 -8.72 4.42 -1.77
C PRO A 51 -8.81 3.18 -2.65
N THR A 52 -7.73 2.42 -2.72
CA THR A 52 -7.72 1.10 -3.39
C THR A 52 -7.76 0.00 -2.34
N ILE A 53 -8.46 -1.09 -2.63
CA ILE A 53 -8.53 -2.25 -1.74
C ILE A 53 -7.94 -3.45 -2.47
N GLN A 54 -6.92 -4.06 -1.87
CA GLN A 54 -6.39 -5.33 -2.32
C GLN A 54 -7.05 -6.45 -1.51
N GLY A 55 -7.48 -7.53 -2.18
CA GLY A 55 -8.22 -8.62 -1.54
C GLY A 55 -9.65 -8.26 -1.17
N GLU A 56 -10.37 -7.58 -2.08
CA GLU A 56 -11.80 -7.34 -1.91
C GLU A 56 -12.56 -8.65 -1.65
N GLY A 57 -13.43 -8.66 -0.63
CA GLY A 57 -14.20 -9.84 -0.24
C GLY A 57 -13.48 -10.82 0.70
N LEU A 58 -12.27 -10.51 1.16
CA LEU A 58 -11.62 -11.26 2.24
C LEU A 58 -12.16 -10.80 3.61
N ASP A 59 -12.48 -11.76 4.48
CA ASP A 59 -13.07 -11.51 5.81
C ASP A 59 -12.04 -11.28 6.93
N GLY A 60 -10.76 -11.15 6.60
CA GLY A 60 -9.69 -10.91 7.57
C GLY A 60 -9.70 -9.49 8.16
N PRO A 61 -8.91 -9.24 9.22
CA PRO A 61 -8.78 -7.91 9.81
C PRO A 61 -8.15 -6.93 8.82
N GLU A 62 -8.88 -5.91 8.38
CA GLU A 62 -8.39 -4.96 7.37
C GLU A 62 -7.13 -4.21 7.83
N LEU A 63 -6.09 -4.24 7.00
CA LEU A 63 -4.90 -3.40 7.16
C LEU A 63 -5.05 -2.12 6.35
N ILE A 64 -4.65 -0.99 6.94
CA ILE A 64 -4.70 0.32 6.30
C ILE A 64 -3.27 0.83 6.11
N LEU A 65 -2.97 1.27 4.89
CA LEU A 65 -1.71 1.91 4.51
C LEU A 65 -2.00 3.28 3.90
N THR A 66 -1.02 4.19 4.00
CA THR A 66 -1.06 5.46 3.28
C THR A 66 0.00 5.49 2.18
N TYR A 67 -0.39 5.89 0.98
CA TYR A 67 0.49 6.02 -0.18
C TYR A 67 0.77 7.50 -0.47
N HIS A 68 2.05 7.81 -0.58
CA HIS A 68 2.58 9.15 -0.73
C HIS A 68 3.50 9.22 -1.94
N ARG A 69 3.08 9.91 -3.00
CA ARG A 69 3.89 10.06 -4.22
C ARG A 69 4.95 11.17 -4.13
N PHE A 70 4.65 12.22 -3.39
CA PHE A 70 5.45 13.46 -3.37
C PHE A 70 6.00 13.82 -1.98
N LEU A 71 5.74 13.00 -0.96
CA LEU A 71 6.20 13.28 0.40
C LEU A 71 7.73 13.21 0.54
N TYR A 72 8.37 12.31 -0.21
CA TYR A 72 9.81 12.14 -0.22
C TYR A 72 10.39 12.41 -1.60
N ARG A 73 11.62 12.94 -1.66
CA ARG A 73 12.35 13.16 -2.93
C ARG A 73 12.55 11.88 -3.75
N LEU A 74 12.47 10.71 -3.11
CA LEU A 74 12.60 9.39 -3.73
C LEU A 74 11.34 8.95 -4.48
N GLY A 75 10.22 9.68 -4.33
CA GLY A 75 8.96 9.39 -5.00
C GLY A 75 7.99 8.61 -4.13
N GLU A 76 7.40 7.57 -4.73
CA GLU A 76 6.30 6.76 -4.22
C GLU A 76 6.66 6.01 -2.95
N HIS A 77 5.89 6.19 -1.86
CA HIS A 77 6.18 5.56 -0.59
C HIS A 77 4.92 5.12 0.15
N TYR A 78 4.98 3.96 0.82
CA TYR A 78 3.91 3.47 1.68
C TYR A 78 4.29 3.61 3.15
N ASN A 79 3.41 4.19 3.95
CA ASN A 79 3.55 4.29 5.39
C ASN A 79 2.49 3.44 6.10
N SER A 80 2.88 2.85 7.22
CA SER A 80 1.95 2.29 8.20
C SER A 80 1.10 3.40 8.83
N THR A 81 -0.12 3.06 9.24
CA THR A 81 -0.99 3.96 10.00
C THR A 81 -1.69 3.19 11.10
N GLU A 82 -2.19 3.91 12.08
CA GLU A 82 -3.10 3.43 13.11
C GLU A 82 -4.42 4.20 13.03
N GLN A 83 -5.47 3.65 13.64
CA GLN A 83 -6.71 4.40 13.79
C GLN A 83 -6.47 5.56 14.75
N GLY A 84 -6.77 6.77 14.31
CA GLY A 84 -6.82 7.91 15.22
C GLY A 84 -7.86 7.63 16.29
N GLY A 85 -7.46 7.76 17.55
CA GLY A 85 -8.39 7.73 18.68
C GLY A 85 -9.44 8.85 18.57
N PRO A 86 -10.41 8.90 19.50
CA PRO A 86 -11.37 10.01 19.54
C PRO A 86 -10.60 11.34 19.54
N LYS A 87 -11.00 12.27 18.65
CA LYS A 87 -10.54 13.65 18.71
C LYS A 87 -10.93 14.21 20.08
N GLN A 88 -9.94 14.55 20.90
CA GLN A 88 -10.16 15.54 21.95
C GLN A 88 -10.26 16.87 21.21
N ASP A 89 -11.46 17.44 21.20
CA ASP A 89 -11.66 18.83 20.84
C ASP A 89 -11.09 19.64 22.01
N ASP A 90 -9.79 19.91 21.98
CA ASP A 90 -9.18 20.92 22.86
C ASP A 90 -9.58 22.29 22.31
N ASP A 91 -10.83 22.67 22.56
CA ASP A 91 -11.31 24.06 22.53
C ASP A 91 -10.66 24.80 23.72
N ASP A 92 -9.36 25.05 23.65
CA ASP A 92 -8.75 26.08 24.50
C ASP A 92 -8.74 27.39 23.72
N GLU A 93 -9.68 28.25 24.13
CA GLU A 93 -9.63 29.69 23.93
C GLU A 93 -8.21 30.18 24.25
N ASP A 94 -7.41 30.49 23.23
CA ASP A 94 -6.26 31.39 23.40
C ASP A 94 -6.81 32.80 23.68
N GLU A 95 -7.22 33.04 24.92
CA GLU A 95 -7.09 34.35 25.55
C GLU A 95 -5.60 34.72 25.61
N CYS A 96 -5.18 35.65 24.75
CA CYS A 96 -4.09 36.59 24.97
C CYS A 96 -4.38 37.92 24.26
#